data_AF-S2FSU0-F1
#
_entry.id   AF-S2FSU0-F1
#
_cell.length_a   1.000
_cell.length_b   1.000
_cell.length_c   1.000
_cell.angle_alpha   90.00
_cell.angle_beta   90.00
_cell.angle_gamma   90.00
#
_symmetry.space_group_name_H-M   'P 1'
#
loop_
_entity.id
_entity.type
_entity.pdbx_description
1 polymer ?
#
loop_
_entity_poly.entity_id
_entity_poly.type
_entity_poly.pdbx_seq_one_letter_code
_entity_poly.pdbx_strand_id
1 'polypeptide(L)'
;MEKTLQSSWFHWFRKKLITEFNLDIRKMKSYQPDIAPIIYCCMQHKRITPRNRTVLLSNEFKNSKWASDEIWLSLQRKIESGEDINGYMSKRVNDWQSIDYLLYTCNISHFHLYKNQKGGIREELVFGVFTKDYFYTIIVGDHNDAYNADKLVSIAASSWPDLNIFKKSDPSTPAKSTFNPREFKRVANNKNLQFNLINPTAFIDHEGQLKELDNHQNTALTNVTLNNMDIGKIPLKVYFAYENEVKYLTDLDARLYGEYSAKRMSLCINEKRGDYSIEIHRQRSLNKTHRIPRKYITCSLYERFK
;
A
#
# COMPACT_ATOMS: atom_id res chain seq x y z
N MET A 1 -17.52 -16.26 21.36
CA MET A 1 -17.61 -16.19 19.88
C MET A 1 -16.69 -17.23 19.29
N GLU A 2 -17.21 -18.15 18.49
CA GLU A 2 -16.38 -19.04 17.67
C GLU A 2 -15.56 -18.19 16.69
N LYS A 3 -14.26 -18.51 16.54
CA LYS A 3 -13.38 -17.78 15.62
C LYS A 3 -13.62 -18.28 14.20
N THR A 4 -14.23 -17.43 13.38
CA THR A 4 -14.31 -17.60 11.92
C THR A 4 -12.94 -17.37 11.27
N LEU A 5 -12.77 -17.78 10.00
CA LEU A 5 -11.57 -17.45 9.23
C LEU A 5 -11.40 -15.94 9.09
N GLN A 6 -12.51 -15.23 8.85
CA GLN A 6 -12.56 -13.77 8.79
C GLN A 6 -12.03 -13.11 10.09
N SER A 7 -12.51 -13.53 11.26
CA SER A 7 -12.03 -12.97 12.53
C SER A 7 -10.54 -13.27 12.78
N SER A 8 -10.04 -14.41 12.28
CA SER A 8 -8.62 -14.77 12.34
C SER A 8 -7.78 -13.89 11.42
N TRP A 9 -8.30 -13.56 10.24
CA TRP A 9 -7.70 -12.65 9.28
C TRP A 9 -7.58 -11.22 9.84
N PHE A 10 -8.66 -10.69 10.43
CA PHE A 10 -8.66 -9.41 11.13
C PHE A 10 -7.62 -9.34 12.26
N HIS A 11 -7.57 -10.39 13.09
CA HIS A 11 -6.61 -10.48 14.19
C HIS A 11 -5.16 -10.52 13.70
N TRP A 12 -4.90 -11.15 12.56
CA TRP A 12 -3.58 -11.19 11.96
C TRP A 12 -3.12 -9.79 11.53
N PHE A 13 -3.95 -9.05 10.80
CA PHE A 13 -3.64 -7.67 10.42
C PHE A 13 -3.49 -6.74 11.63
N ARG A 14 -4.34 -6.91 12.65
CA ARG A 14 -4.20 -6.17 13.91
C ARG A 14 -2.82 -6.38 14.54
N LYS A 15 -2.32 -7.62 14.57
CA LYS A 15 -0.96 -7.90 15.07
C LYS A 15 0.10 -7.20 14.21
N LYS A 16 -0.05 -7.24 12.89
CA LYS A 16 0.86 -6.58 11.95
C LYS A 16 0.93 -5.07 12.14
N LEU A 17 -0.21 -4.40 12.39
CA LEU A 17 -0.23 -2.97 12.70
C LEU A 17 0.64 -2.63 13.92
N ILE A 18 0.61 -3.47 14.95
CA ILE A 18 1.38 -3.29 16.18
C ILE A 18 2.86 -3.61 15.91
N THR A 19 3.15 -4.74 15.28
CA THR A 19 4.54 -5.24 15.17
C THR A 19 5.35 -4.57 14.07
N GLU A 20 4.73 -4.20 12.95
CA GLU A 20 5.44 -3.65 11.78
C GLU A 20 5.41 -2.12 11.76
N PHE A 21 4.31 -1.51 12.20
CA PHE A 21 4.17 -0.06 12.18
C PHE A 21 4.30 0.59 13.57
N ASN A 22 4.42 -0.20 14.63
CA ASN A 22 4.49 0.27 16.02
C ASN A 22 3.29 1.16 16.41
N LEU A 23 2.10 0.84 15.88
CA LEU A 23 0.89 1.62 16.13
C LEU A 23 0.23 1.24 17.46
N ASP A 24 -0.08 2.25 18.28
CA ASP A 24 -0.95 2.08 19.45
C ASP A 24 -2.42 2.16 19.02
N ILE A 25 -2.94 1.03 18.56
CA ILE A 25 -4.33 0.89 18.09
C ILE A 25 -5.38 1.34 19.11
N ARG A 26 -5.06 1.40 20.40
CA ARG A 26 -5.98 1.85 21.46
C ARG A 26 -6.20 3.37 21.43
N LYS A 27 -5.27 4.11 20.83
CA LYS A 27 -5.35 5.58 20.68
C LYS A 27 -5.94 5.99 19.34
N MET A 28 -6.23 5.04 18.46
CA MET A 28 -6.80 5.31 17.15
C MET A 28 -8.29 5.63 17.29
N LYS A 29 -8.69 6.80 16.77
CA LYS A 29 -10.10 7.20 16.72
C LYS A 29 -10.88 6.21 15.85
N SER A 30 -12.05 5.80 16.33
CA SER A 30 -13.00 4.94 15.59
C SER A 30 -12.43 3.58 15.16
N TYR A 31 -11.40 3.07 15.84
CA TYR A 31 -10.81 1.77 15.50
C TYR A 31 -11.77 0.61 15.82
N GLN A 32 -11.96 -0.27 14.85
CA GLN A 32 -12.56 -1.60 15.04
C GLN A 32 -11.61 -2.71 14.52
N PRO A 33 -11.69 -3.93 15.07
CA PRO A 33 -10.80 -5.02 14.64
C PRO A 33 -10.90 -5.38 13.15
N ASP A 34 -12.09 -5.26 12.55
CA ASP A 34 -12.38 -5.61 11.17
C ASP A 34 -11.84 -4.62 10.14
N ILE A 35 -11.56 -3.38 10.54
CA ILE A 35 -10.88 -2.40 9.68
C ILE A 35 -9.36 -2.54 9.70
N ALA A 36 -8.79 -3.44 10.50
CA ALA A 36 -7.34 -3.65 10.57
C ALA A 36 -6.66 -3.95 9.21
N PRO A 37 -7.25 -4.77 8.30
CA PRO A 37 -6.71 -5.00 6.96
C PRO A 37 -6.66 -3.71 6.12
N ILE A 38 -7.71 -2.88 6.22
CA ILE A 38 -7.79 -1.60 5.51
C ILE A 38 -6.67 -0.68 5.98
N ILE A 39 -6.56 -0.49 7.30
CA ILE A 39 -5.51 0.33 7.91
C ILE A 39 -4.14 -0.18 7.48
N TYR A 40 -3.92 -1.50 7.51
CA TYR A 40 -2.64 -2.09 7.15
C TYR A 40 -2.25 -1.75 5.71
N CYS A 41 -3.16 -1.95 4.76
CA CYS A 41 -2.90 -1.63 3.36
C CYS A 41 -2.60 -0.12 3.22
N CYS A 42 -3.45 0.75 3.78
CA CYS A 42 -3.24 2.20 3.74
C CYS A 42 -1.87 2.62 4.28
N MET A 43 -1.43 2.02 5.38
CA MET A 43 -0.12 2.28 6.00
C MET A 43 1.04 1.74 5.17
N GLN A 44 0.89 0.51 4.65
CA GLN A 44 1.89 -0.18 3.85
C GLN A 44 2.24 0.61 2.59
N HIS A 45 1.26 1.23 1.95
CA HIS A 45 1.47 1.97 0.71
C HIS A 45 1.95 3.41 0.91
N LYS A 46 1.69 4.01 2.08
CA LYS A 46 2.23 5.33 2.43
C LYS A 46 3.69 5.30 2.84
N ARG A 47 4.13 4.19 3.43
CA ARG A 47 5.49 4.03 3.93
C ARG A 47 6.42 3.46 2.87
N ILE A 48 7.68 3.87 2.92
CA ILE A 48 8.72 3.27 2.10
C ILE A 48 9.26 2.04 2.81
N THR A 49 9.12 0.88 2.18
CA THR A 49 9.75 -0.34 2.69
C THR A 49 11.27 -0.18 2.71
N PRO A 50 11.95 -0.35 3.88
CA PRO A 50 13.41 -0.35 3.97
C PRO A 50 13.99 -1.44 3.07
N ARG A 51 14.76 -1.02 2.07
CA ARG A 51 15.37 -1.86 1.05
C ARG A 51 16.35 -1.03 0.22
N ASN A 52 17.48 -1.62 -0.11
CA ASN A 52 18.48 -1.03 -1.00
C ASN A 52 17.85 -0.73 -2.35
N ARG A 53 18.05 0.50 -2.82
CA ARG A 53 17.60 0.96 -4.13
C ARG A 53 18.68 1.80 -4.78
N THR A 54 18.85 1.65 -6.08
CA THR A 54 19.71 2.55 -6.85
C THR A 54 19.04 3.92 -6.97
N VAL A 55 19.75 4.98 -6.63
CA VAL A 55 19.24 6.35 -6.73
C VAL A 55 19.59 6.92 -8.11
N LEU A 56 18.58 7.44 -8.81
CA LEU A 56 18.72 8.04 -10.12
C LEU A 56 18.22 9.48 -10.06
N LEU A 57 19.09 10.43 -10.37
CA LEU A 57 18.77 11.85 -10.34
C LEU A 57 18.24 12.31 -11.70
N SER A 58 17.17 13.10 -11.69
CA SER A 58 16.69 13.82 -12.87
C SER A 58 17.75 14.80 -13.38
N ASN A 59 17.60 15.29 -14.61
CA ASN A 59 18.50 16.32 -15.14
C ASN A 59 18.41 17.63 -14.33
N GLU A 60 17.21 18.02 -13.89
CA GLU A 60 17.03 19.21 -13.06
C GLU A 60 17.67 19.06 -11.68
N PHE A 61 17.57 17.89 -11.05
CA PHE A 61 18.20 17.63 -9.78
C PHE A 61 19.73 17.73 -9.90
N LYS A 62 20.31 17.08 -10.92
CA LYS A 62 21.76 17.10 -11.18
C LYS A 62 22.31 18.51 -11.35
N ASN A 63 21.53 19.41 -11.95
CA ASN A 63 21.91 20.79 -12.19
C ASN A 63 21.61 21.73 -11.01
N SER A 64 21.01 21.21 -9.93
CA SER A 64 20.71 21.98 -8.73
C SER A 64 21.87 21.98 -7.74
N LYS A 65 21.90 22.95 -6.82
CA LYS A 65 22.86 22.99 -5.71
C LYS A 65 22.81 21.74 -4.80
N TRP A 66 21.71 20.99 -4.83
CA TRP A 66 21.50 19.82 -3.98
C TRP A 66 22.24 18.58 -4.48
N ALA A 67 22.66 18.54 -5.74
CA ALA A 67 23.40 17.40 -6.30
C ALA A 67 24.71 17.10 -5.55
N SER A 68 25.34 18.14 -4.99
CA SER A 68 26.57 18.05 -4.19
C SER A 68 26.37 18.40 -2.72
N ASP A 69 25.13 18.52 -2.25
CA ASP A 69 24.84 18.88 -0.86
C ASP A 69 24.99 17.67 0.07
N GLU A 70 25.75 17.83 1.15
CA GLU A 70 26.06 16.74 2.09
C GLU A 70 24.84 16.15 2.80
N ILE A 71 23.79 16.95 2.99
CA ILE A 71 22.55 16.52 3.67
C ILE A 71 21.77 15.61 2.73
N TRP A 72 21.65 16.01 1.47
CA TRP A 72 21.12 15.13 0.42
C TRP A 72 21.96 13.87 0.26
N LEU A 73 23.29 13.97 0.12
CA LEU A 73 24.18 12.82 -0.05
C LEU A 73 24.13 11.83 1.13
N SER A 74 23.92 12.33 2.35
CA SER A 74 23.66 11.49 3.52
C SER A 74 22.36 10.71 3.40
N LEU A 75 21.27 11.36 2.96
CA LEU A 75 19.98 10.70 2.77
C LEU A 75 20.00 9.72 1.58
N GLN A 76 20.68 10.08 0.48
CA GLN A 76 20.91 9.20 -0.66
C GLN A 76 21.58 7.90 -0.21
N ARG A 77 22.67 7.98 0.57
CA ARG A 77 23.36 6.79 1.11
C ARG A 77 22.44 5.89 1.93
N LYS A 78 21.51 6.47 2.71
CA LYS A 78 20.51 5.69 3.46
C LYS A 78 19.54 4.94 2.57
N ILE A 79 19.12 5.56 1.46
CA ILE A 79 18.24 4.92 0.47
C ILE A 79 18.99 3.77 -0.22
N GLU A 80 20.25 4.00 -0.61
CA GLU A 80 21.09 3.00 -1.27
C GLU A 80 21.46 1.83 -0.35
N SER A 81 21.68 2.09 0.94
CA SER A 81 21.96 1.06 1.96
C SER A 81 20.70 0.32 2.44
N GLY A 82 19.50 0.82 2.09
CA GLY A 82 18.23 0.23 2.48
C GLY A 82 17.80 0.51 3.92
N GLU A 83 18.32 1.56 4.53
CA GLU A 83 17.90 2.03 5.85
C GLU A 83 16.44 2.52 5.86
N ASP A 84 15.84 2.58 7.06
CA ASP A 84 14.50 3.15 7.22
C ASP A 84 14.53 4.68 7.13
N ILE A 85 13.97 5.20 6.03
CA ILE A 85 13.82 6.63 5.78
C ILE A 85 12.44 7.19 6.16
N ASN A 86 11.51 6.39 6.70
CA ASN A 86 10.16 6.88 7.03
C ASN A 86 10.17 8.00 8.08
N GLY A 87 11.26 8.14 8.85
CA GLY A 87 11.45 9.27 9.76
C GLY A 87 11.61 10.63 9.05
N TYR A 88 11.94 10.65 7.76
CA TYR A 88 12.00 11.86 6.94
C TYR A 88 10.64 12.23 6.32
N MET A 89 9.64 11.34 6.39
CA MET A 89 8.29 11.62 5.89
C MET A 89 7.52 12.55 6.84
N SER A 90 6.36 13.02 6.38
CA SER A 90 5.43 13.83 7.16
C SER A 90 5.17 13.22 8.55
N LYS A 91 4.97 14.07 9.56
CA LYS A 91 4.53 13.67 10.90
C LYS A 91 3.19 12.91 10.87
N ARG A 92 2.43 13.01 9.78
CA ARG A 92 1.17 12.30 9.53
C ARG A 92 1.34 10.97 8.77
N VAL A 93 2.57 10.50 8.52
CA VAL A 93 2.81 9.22 7.84
C VAL A 93 2.17 8.04 8.58
N ASN A 94 2.04 8.14 9.90
CA ASN A 94 1.39 7.12 10.74
C ASN A 94 -0.12 7.32 10.93
N ASP A 95 -0.68 8.42 10.41
CA ASP A 95 -2.11 8.61 10.35
C ASP A 95 -2.63 7.91 9.10
N TRP A 96 -3.31 6.79 9.26
CA TRP A 96 -3.81 6.00 8.13
C TRP A 96 -4.91 6.71 7.33
N GLN A 97 -5.59 7.70 7.90
CA GLN A 97 -6.61 8.52 7.21
C GLN A 97 -6.01 9.71 6.48
N SER A 98 -4.73 10.05 6.73
CA SER A 98 -4.06 11.13 6.01
C SER A 98 -3.93 10.80 4.52
N ILE A 99 -4.28 11.78 3.67
CA ILE A 99 -4.20 11.67 2.23
C ILE A 99 -2.95 12.43 1.77
N ASP A 100 -2.06 11.75 1.06
CA ASP A 100 -0.91 12.36 0.39
C ASP A 100 -1.26 12.58 -1.08
N TYR A 101 -1.52 13.84 -1.43
CA TYR A 101 -2.01 14.21 -2.76
C TYR A 101 -1.14 13.63 -3.87
N LEU A 102 0.16 13.94 -3.89
CA LEU A 102 1.08 13.52 -4.93
C LEU A 102 1.27 12.01 -5.00
N LEU A 103 1.30 11.34 -3.85
CA LEU A 103 1.43 9.89 -3.81
C LEU A 103 0.21 9.22 -4.45
N TYR A 104 -0.99 9.71 -4.15
CA TYR A 104 -2.23 9.11 -4.65
C TYR A 104 -2.58 9.51 -6.09
N THR A 105 -2.08 10.64 -6.58
CA THR A 105 -2.36 11.14 -7.94
C THR A 105 -1.27 10.83 -8.96
N CYS A 106 0.00 10.78 -8.54
CA CYS A 106 1.13 10.70 -9.47
C CYS A 106 2.21 9.68 -9.04
N ASN A 107 1.97 8.88 -8.00
CA ASN A 107 2.99 8.03 -7.35
C ASN A 107 4.21 8.78 -6.81
N ILE A 108 4.13 10.10 -6.66
CA ILE A 108 5.28 10.90 -6.25
C ILE A 108 5.26 10.93 -4.72
N SER A 109 6.27 10.31 -4.12
CA SER A 109 6.55 10.46 -2.71
C SER A 109 7.30 11.77 -2.47
N HIS A 110 7.01 12.42 -1.34
CA HIS A 110 7.80 13.54 -0.85
C HIS A 110 8.27 13.25 0.58
N PHE A 111 9.51 13.61 0.89
CA PHE A 111 10.08 13.51 2.23
C PHE A 111 11.04 14.66 2.49
N HIS A 112 11.10 15.09 3.73
CA HIS A 112 11.95 16.19 4.15
C HIS A 112 13.43 15.80 4.09
N LEU A 113 14.31 16.77 3.83
CA LEU A 113 15.76 16.55 3.99
C LEU A 113 16.17 16.41 5.45
N TYR A 114 15.36 16.93 6.37
CA TYR A 114 15.64 16.96 7.81
C TYR A 114 14.56 16.22 8.59
N LYS A 115 14.95 15.64 9.73
CA LYS A 115 14.00 14.98 10.64
C LYS A 115 14.33 15.20 12.10
N ASN A 116 13.32 15.01 12.94
CA ASN A 116 13.47 14.82 14.38
C ASN A 116 12.79 13.51 14.83
N GLN A 117 12.61 13.31 16.13
CA GLN A 117 11.98 12.10 16.67
C GLN A 117 10.50 11.93 16.27
N LYS A 118 9.83 13.01 15.86
CA LYS A 118 8.40 13.02 15.49
C LYS A 118 8.17 12.87 13.98
N GLY A 119 9.20 13.04 13.15
CA GLY A 119 9.13 12.97 11.69
C GLY A 119 9.94 14.05 11.00
N GLY A 120 9.66 14.27 9.72
CA GLY A 120 10.27 15.30 8.89
C GLY A 120 10.03 16.71 9.42
N ILE A 121 11.00 17.58 9.20
CA ILE A 121 11.00 19.00 9.60
C ILE A 121 11.58 19.86 8.48
N ARG A 122 11.37 21.18 8.60
CA ARG A 122 11.75 22.21 7.60
C ARG A 122 11.00 22.06 6.28
N GLU A 123 11.19 23.06 5.43
CA GLU A 123 10.43 23.20 4.19
C GLU A 123 11.03 22.42 3.03
N GLU A 124 12.32 22.08 3.06
CA GLU A 124 12.97 21.41 1.94
C GLU A 124 12.53 19.94 1.81
N LEU A 125 11.89 19.63 0.69
CA LEU A 125 11.33 18.32 0.35
C LEU A 125 12.03 17.73 -0.87
N VAL A 126 12.44 16.47 -0.77
CA VAL A 126 12.85 15.66 -1.92
C VAL A 126 11.59 15.03 -2.51
N PHE A 127 11.36 15.25 -3.80
CA PHE A 127 10.30 14.62 -4.56
C PHE A 127 10.86 13.47 -5.40
N GLY A 128 10.18 12.33 -5.43
CA GLY A 128 10.59 11.21 -6.27
C GLY A 128 9.67 10.02 -6.28
N VAL A 129 10.00 9.04 -7.11
CA VAL A 129 9.24 7.79 -7.26
C VAL A 129 10.04 6.61 -6.78
N PHE A 130 9.45 5.82 -5.88
CA PHE A 130 10.02 4.55 -5.46
C PHE A 130 9.50 3.42 -6.34
N THR A 131 10.42 2.57 -6.78
CA THR A 131 10.11 1.25 -7.31
C THR A 131 10.70 0.19 -6.40
N LYS A 132 10.63 -1.07 -6.84
CA LYS A 132 11.25 -2.18 -6.14
C LYS A 132 12.77 -2.01 -6.03
N ASP A 133 13.41 -1.54 -7.10
CA ASP A 133 14.87 -1.60 -7.24
C ASP A 133 15.51 -0.19 -7.38
N TYR A 134 14.71 0.85 -7.66
CA TYR A 134 15.18 2.21 -7.90
C TYR A 134 14.43 3.26 -7.08
N PHE A 135 15.11 4.36 -6.79
CA PHE A 135 14.49 5.62 -6.39
C PHE A 135 14.82 6.70 -7.44
N TYR A 136 13.80 7.16 -8.15
CA TYR A 136 13.90 8.19 -9.18
C TYR A 136 13.67 9.57 -8.53
N THR A 137 14.75 10.30 -8.29
CA THR A 137 14.72 11.60 -7.62
C THR A 137 14.43 12.70 -8.63
N ILE A 138 13.29 13.39 -8.46
CA ILE A 138 12.80 14.40 -9.38
C ILE A 138 13.47 15.74 -9.10
N ILE A 139 13.21 16.36 -7.96
CA ILE A 139 13.80 17.65 -7.54
C ILE A 139 13.82 17.76 -6.01
N VAL A 140 14.55 18.74 -5.48
CA VAL A 140 14.31 19.29 -4.14
C VAL A 140 13.50 20.58 -4.30
N GLY A 141 12.39 20.67 -3.58
CA GLY A 141 11.50 21.84 -3.57
C GLY A 141 10.94 22.09 -2.16
N ASP A 142 9.75 22.65 -2.09
CA ASP A 142 9.04 22.89 -0.82
C ASP A 142 7.57 22.39 -0.84
N HIS A 143 6.81 22.66 0.22
CA HIS A 143 5.40 22.25 0.29
C HIS A 143 4.50 22.92 -0.78
N ASN A 144 4.91 24.03 -1.40
CA ASN A 144 4.18 24.64 -2.50
C ASN A 144 4.37 23.84 -3.79
N ASP A 145 5.58 23.30 -4.02
CA ASP A 145 5.83 22.39 -5.15
C ASP A 145 4.98 21.12 -5.09
N ALA A 146 4.50 20.73 -3.90
CA ALA A 146 3.60 19.59 -3.74
C ALA A 146 2.25 19.77 -4.47
N TYR A 147 1.87 21.00 -4.81
CA TYR A 147 0.66 21.33 -5.58
C TYR A 147 0.93 21.49 -7.08
N ASN A 148 2.20 21.41 -7.52
CA ASN A 148 2.62 21.55 -8.92
C ASN A 148 2.90 20.17 -9.53
N ALA A 149 1.90 19.30 -9.51
CA ALA A 149 2.05 17.91 -9.96
C ALA A 149 2.48 17.80 -11.44
N ASP A 150 1.98 18.70 -12.29
CA ASP A 150 2.30 18.75 -13.72
C ASP A 150 3.77 19.03 -14.00
N LYS A 151 4.37 19.95 -13.23
CA LYS A 151 5.80 20.26 -13.25
C LYS A 151 6.60 19.03 -12.88
N LEU A 152 6.32 18.43 -11.72
CA LEU A 152 7.04 17.25 -11.24
C LEU A 152 6.97 16.06 -12.22
N VAL A 153 5.79 15.80 -12.78
CA VAL A 153 5.59 14.78 -13.81
C VAL A 153 6.42 15.10 -15.06
N SER A 154 6.42 16.35 -15.51
CA SER A 154 7.11 16.74 -16.75
C SER A 154 8.63 16.64 -16.61
N ILE A 155 9.17 16.92 -15.42
CA ILE A 155 10.58 16.72 -15.10
C ILE A 155 10.95 15.24 -15.15
N ALA A 156 10.11 14.39 -14.55
CA ALA A 156 10.35 12.96 -14.53
C ALA A 156 10.24 12.34 -15.94
N ALA A 157 9.21 12.71 -16.71
CA ALA A 157 8.99 12.24 -18.07
C ALA A 157 10.12 12.67 -19.03
N SER A 158 10.64 13.89 -18.89
CA SER A 158 11.76 14.35 -19.71
C SER A 158 13.10 13.71 -19.32
N SER A 159 13.29 13.38 -18.04
CA SER A 159 14.52 12.72 -17.56
C SER A 159 14.57 11.23 -17.88
N TRP A 160 13.40 10.58 -17.99
CA TRP A 160 13.30 9.15 -18.25
C TRP A 160 12.16 8.81 -19.24
N PRO A 161 12.29 9.20 -20.52
CA PRO A 161 11.22 9.05 -21.51
C PRO A 161 10.87 7.58 -21.82
N ASP A 162 11.84 6.68 -21.70
CA ASP A 162 11.65 5.24 -21.94
C ASP A 162 11.09 4.50 -20.72
N LEU A 163 11.08 5.16 -19.55
CA LEU A 163 10.45 4.59 -18.38
C LEU A 163 8.96 4.86 -18.46
N ASN A 164 8.19 3.76 -18.50
CA ASN A 164 6.73 3.81 -18.42
C ASN A 164 6.22 4.21 -17.00
N ILE A 165 7.02 4.98 -16.27
CA ILE A 165 6.68 5.54 -14.98
C ILE A 165 5.74 6.72 -15.21
N PHE A 166 6.03 7.65 -16.14
CA PHE A 166 5.21 8.85 -16.40
C PHE A 166 4.88 9.00 -17.89
N LYS A 167 3.97 8.18 -18.40
CA LYS A 167 3.45 8.40 -19.76
C LYS A 167 2.24 9.34 -19.66
N LYS A 168 2.05 10.26 -20.60
CA LYS A 168 0.82 11.07 -20.67
C LYS A 168 -0.12 10.37 -21.66
N SER A 169 -1.37 10.13 -21.28
CA SER A 169 -2.36 9.54 -22.21
C SER A 169 -2.93 10.65 -23.07
N ASP A 170 -3.20 10.30 -24.33
CA ASP A 170 -4.09 11.11 -25.14
C ASP A 170 -5.53 10.85 -24.65
N PRO A 171 -6.26 11.87 -24.17
CA PRO A 171 -7.63 11.71 -23.69
C PRO A 171 -8.60 11.20 -24.77
N SER A 172 -8.22 11.23 -26.06
CA SER A 172 -8.99 10.64 -27.16
C SER A 172 -8.91 9.11 -27.24
N THR A 173 -7.99 8.47 -26.49
CA THR A 173 -7.82 7.02 -26.50
C THR A 173 -8.36 6.41 -25.20
N PRO A 174 -9.51 5.72 -25.21
CA PRO A 174 -10.07 5.13 -24.00
C PRO A 174 -9.12 4.07 -23.42
N ALA A 175 -8.60 4.34 -22.22
CA ALA A 175 -7.78 3.40 -21.47
C ALA A 175 -8.60 2.15 -21.10
N LYS A 176 -8.34 1.03 -21.80
CA LYS A 176 -8.91 -0.29 -21.49
C LYS A 176 -8.18 -0.90 -20.29
N SER A 177 -8.46 -0.45 -19.07
CA SER A 177 -8.07 -1.23 -17.89
C SER A 177 -9.15 -2.27 -17.59
N THR A 178 -8.78 -3.56 -17.65
CA THR A 178 -9.66 -4.64 -17.21
C THR A 178 -9.50 -4.86 -15.71
N PHE A 179 -10.59 -4.80 -14.95
CA PHE A 179 -10.56 -5.08 -13.51
C PHE A 179 -10.35 -6.59 -13.26
N ASN A 180 -9.17 -7.00 -12.79
CA ASN A 180 -8.91 -8.34 -12.26
C ASN A 180 -8.86 -8.37 -10.70
N PRO A 181 -9.93 -8.84 -10.01
CA PRO A 181 -10.01 -8.86 -8.54
C PRO A 181 -8.79 -9.51 -7.84
N ARG A 182 -8.23 -10.56 -8.44
CA ARG A 182 -7.11 -11.32 -7.85
C ARG A 182 -5.80 -10.54 -7.93
N GLU A 183 -5.58 -9.82 -9.02
CA GLU A 183 -4.43 -8.94 -9.19
C GLU A 183 -4.51 -7.76 -8.22
N PHE A 184 -5.68 -7.14 -8.08
CA PHE A 184 -5.87 -6.03 -7.13
C PHE A 184 -5.56 -6.43 -5.70
N LYS A 185 -6.09 -7.57 -5.25
CA LYS A 185 -5.80 -8.10 -3.92
C LYS A 185 -4.29 -8.25 -3.69
N ARG A 186 -3.56 -8.76 -4.68
CA ARG A 186 -2.10 -8.97 -4.57
C ARG A 186 -1.35 -7.65 -4.46
N VAL A 187 -1.76 -6.66 -5.24
CA VAL A 187 -1.06 -5.38 -5.27
C VAL A 187 -1.37 -4.54 -4.04
N ALA A 188 -2.62 -4.55 -3.55
CA ALA A 188 -3.02 -3.87 -2.32
C ALA A 188 -2.27 -4.37 -1.06
N ASN A 189 -1.64 -5.55 -1.13
CA ASN A 189 -0.84 -6.12 -0.05
C ASN A 189 0.66 -6.16 -0.37
N ASN A 190 1.10 -5.61 -1.51
CA ASN A 190 2.49 -5.66 -1.93
C ASN A 190 3.25 -4.42 -1.43
N LYS A 191 4.09 -4.62 -0.42
CA LYS A 191 4.92 -3.55 0.18
C LYS A 191 5.91 -2.87 -0.77
N ASN A 192 6.15 -3.47 -1.95
CA ASN A 192 7.05 -2.90 -2.96
C ASN A 192 6.30 -2.02 -3.96
N LEU A 193 4.96 -2.03 -3.93
CA LEU A 193 4.14 -1.23 -4.83
C LEU A 193 3.47 -0.15 -3.99
N GLN A 194 3.65 1.11 -4.37
CA GLN A 194 2.78 2.18 -3.89
C GLN A 194 1.46 2.12 -4.68
N PHE A 195 0.39 2.70 -4.14
CA PHE A 195 -0.94 2.55 -4.71
C PHE A 195 -1.05 3.14 -6.12
N ASN A 196 -0.89 2.33 -7.16
CA ASN A 196 -1.25 2.73 -8.52
C ASN A 196 -1.64 1.53 -9.40
N LEU A 197 -2.95 1.23 -9.48
CA LEU A 197 -3.55 0.23 -10.38
C LEU A 197 -4.94 0.50 -11.07
N ILE A 198 -5.54 1.71 -11.12
CA ILE A 198 -6.76 1.99 -11.93
C ILE A 198 -6.61 3.33 -12.67
N ASN A 199 -7.19 3.52 -13.87
CA ASN A 199 -7.04 4.71 -14.75
C ASN A 199 -6.82 6.08 -14.06
N PRO A 200 -5.98 6.96 -14.65
CA PRO A 200 -5.63 8.26 -14.09
C PRO A 200 -6.83 9.18 -13.84
N THR A 201 -6.70 10.01 -12.81
CA THR A 201 -7.46 11.23 -12.57
C THR A 201 -6.80 12.31 -13.41
N ALA A 202 -7.60 12.99 -14.22
CA ALA A 202 -7.10 14.12 -15.00
C ALA A 202 -6.62 15.26 -14.07
N PHE A 203 -5.54 15.94 -14.47
CA PHE A 203 -5.02 17.14 -13.80
C PHE A 203 -5.00 18.30 -14.79
N ILE A 204 -5.01 19.52 -14.27
CA ILE A 204 -4.81 20.73 -15.07
C ILE A 204 -3.32 21.04 -15.08
N ASP A 205 -2.70 21.10 -16.26
CA ASP A 205 -1.31 21.52 -16.38
C ASP A 205 -1.14 23.05 -16.25
N HIS A 206 0.10 23.52 -16.19
CA HIS A 206 0.42 24.96 -16.15
C HIS A 206 -0.08 25.77 -17.35
N GLU A 207 -0.49 25.12 -18.44
CA GLU A 207 -1.13 25.75 -19.60
C GLU A 207 -2.67 25.80 -19.48
N GLY A 208 -3.23 25.32 -18.36
CA GLY A 208 -4.67 25.24 -18.13
C GLY A 208 -5.35 24.08 -18.85
N GLN A 209 -4.60 23.14 -19.42
CA GLN A 209 -5.15 22.02 -20.17
C GLN A 209 -5.39 20.81 -19.28
N LEU A 210 -6.53 20.14 -19.49
CA LEU A 210 -6.82 18.86 -18.87
C LEU A 210 -5.90 17.78 -19.49
N LYS A 211 -5.05 17.18 -18.67
CA LYS A 211 -4.14 16.07 -19.04
C LYS A 211 -4.40 14.86 -18.18
N GLU A 212 -4.13 13.68 -18.73
CA GLU A 212 -4.19 12.40 -18.01
C GLU A 212 -2.81 11.73 -18.03
N LEU A 213 -2.48 10.99 -16.96
CA LEU A 213 -1.25 10.21 -16.87
C LEU A 213 -1.50 8.76 -17.34
N ASP A 214 -1.07 8.40 -18.54
CA ASP A 214 -1.00 7.00 -18.99
C ASP A 214 -0.05 6.22 -18.07
N ASN A 215 -0.42 4.99 -17.71
CA ASN A 215 0.36 4.08 -16.85
C ASN A 215 0.55 4.49 -15.38
N HIS A 216 0.16 5.70 -14.96
CA HIS A 216 -0.11 6.00 -13.54
C HIS A 216 -1.52 5.61 -13.23
N GLN A 217 -1.65 4.43 -12.68
CA GLN A 217 -2.96 3.89 -12.45
C GLN A 217 -3.50 4.44 -11.10
N ASN A 218 -3.95 5.69 -11.06
CA ASN A 218 -4.53 6.38 -9.90
C ASN A 218 -5.37 5.56 -8.92
N THR A 219 -5.36 6.05 -7.69
CA THR A 219 -6.13 5.52 -6.59
C THR A 219 -7.31 6.42 -6.32
N ALA A 220 -8.42 6.13 -6.99
CA ALA A 220 -9.71 6.69 -6.63
C ALA A 220 -9.91 6.54 -5.11
N LEU A 221 -10.29 7.60 -4.44
CA LEU A 221 -10.65 7.56 -3.03
C LEU A 221 -12.15 7.36 -2.92
N THR A 222 -12.57 6.58 -1.93
CA THR A 222 -13.98 6.36 -1.63
C THR A 222 -14.24 6.60 -0.15
N ASN A 223 -15.38 7.19 0.18
CA ASN A 223 -15.86 7.27 1.56
C ASN A 223 -16.44 5.90 1.91
N VAL A 224 -16.01 5.34 3.04
CA VAL A 224 -16.47 4.01 3.46
C VAL A 224 -17.16 4.10 4.80
N THR A 225 -18.32 3.47 4.87
CA THR A 225 -19.05 3.21 6.11
C THR A 225 -19.02 1.71 6.36
N LEU A 226 -18.48 1.28 7.51
CA LEU A 226 -18.51 -0.11 7.96
C LEU A 226 -19.20 -0.17 9.32
N ASN A 227 -20.13 -1.11 9.49
CA ASN A 227 -20.92 -1.28 10.72
C ASN A 227 -21.58 0.01 11.22
N ASN A 228 -22.18 0.78 10.31
CA ASN A 228 -22.78 2.09 10.59
C ASN A 228 -21.80 3.14 11.15
N MET A 229 -20.50 2.95 10.98
CA MET A 229 -19.48 3.93 11.30
C MET A 229 -18.77 4.43 10.05
N ASP A 230 -18.67 5.74 9.94
CA ASP A 230 -17.82 6.37 8.93
C ASP A 230 -16.34 6.14 9.31
N ILE A 231 -15.63 5.41 8.45
CA ILE A 231 -14.20 5.15 8.60
C ILE A 231 -13.35 6.15 7.79
N GLY A 232 -13.99 7.00 6.99
CA GLY A 232 -13.36 8.06 6.21
C GLY A 232 -13.00 7.66 4.79
N LYS A 233 -12.16 8.50 4.15
CA LYS A 233 -11.69 8.30 2.78
C LYS A 233 -10.55 7.30 2.74
N ILE A 234 -10.73 6.24 1.96
CA ILE A 234 -9.67 5.26 1.66
C ILE A 234 -9.50 5.05 0.17
N PRO A 235 -8.32 4.57 -0.25
CA PRO A 235 -8.14 3.96 -1.57
C PRO A 235 -9.26 2.97 -1.92
N LEU A 236 -9.97 3.23 -3.02
CA LEU A 236 -11.02 2.35 -3.56
C LEU A 236 -10.52 0.92 -3.78
N LYS A 237 -9.24 0.76 -4.16
CA LYS A 237 -8.62 -0.55 -4.31
C LYS A 237 -8.47 -1.31 -3.00
N VAL A 238 -8.18 -0.61 -1.91
CA VAL A 238 -8.16 -1.22 -0.58
C VAL A 238 -9.55 -1.69 -0.24
N TYR A 239 -10.56 -0.86 -0.51
CA TYR A 239 -11.94 -1.23 -0.26
C TYR A 239 -12.34 -2.47 -1.06
N PHE A 240 -12.07 -2.52 -2.37
CA PHE A 240 -12.36 -3.70 -3.18
C PHE A 240 -11.55 -4.94 -2.78
N ALA A 241 -10.27 -4.78 -2.43
CA ALA A 241 -9.47 -5.90 -1.93
C ALA A 241 -10.04 -6.44 -0.60
N TYR A 242 -10.50 -5.55 0.28
CA TYR A 242 -11.15 -5.90 1.53
C TYR A 242 -12.46 -6.65 1.32
N GLU A 243 -13.40 -6.10 0.53
CA GLU A 243 -14.71 -6.69 0.24
C GLU A 243 -14.56 -8.08 -0.40
N ASN A 244 -13.68 -8.21 -1.39
CA ASN A 244 -13.42 -9.48 -2.06
C ASN A 244 -12.87 -10.53 -1.10
N GLU A 245 -11.98 -10.14 -0.18
CA GLU A 245 -11.40 -11.07 0.77
C GLU A 245 -12.37 -11.50 1.86
N VAL A 246 -13.16 -10.56 2.38
CA VAL A 246 -14.23 -10.85 3.33
C VAL A 246 -15.20 -11.87 2.71
N LYS A 247 -15.68 -11.61 1.49
CA LYS A 247 -16.56 -12.54 0.77
C LYS A 247 -15.93 -13.91 0.61
N TYR A 248 -14.69 -13.97 0.12
CA TYR A 248 -13.97 -15.23 -0.07
C TYR A 248 -13.85 -16.05 1.23
N LEU A 249 -13.49 -15.41 2.34
CA LEU A 249 -13.34 -16.10 3.63
C LEU A 249 -14.69 -16.56 4.18
N THR A 250 -15.76 -15.79 4.01
CA THR A 250 -17.12 -16.19 4.39
C THR A 250 -17.61 -17.40 3.58
N ASP A 251 -17.43 -17.37 2.25
CA ASP A 251 -17.79 -18.49 1.37
C ASP A 251 -16.97 -19.74 1.73
N LEU A 252 -15.68 -19.56 2.05
CA LEU A 252 -14.80 -20.65 2.46
C LEU A 252 -15.22 -21.25 3.80
N ASP A 253 -15.55 -20.41 4.80
CA ASP A 253 -16.09 -20.86 6.09
C ASP A 253 -17.35 -21.71 5.89
N ALA A 254 -18.30 -21.25 5.07
CA ALA A 254 -19.55 -21.97 4.79
C ALA A 254 -19.32 -23.33 4.12
N ARG A 255 -18.43 -23.38 3.11
CA ARG A 255 -18.08 -24.65 2.43
C ARG A 255 -17.42 -25.64 3.39
N LEU A 256 -16.46 -25.19 4.20
CA LEU A 256 -15.76 -26.06 5.14
C LEU A 256 -16.68 -26.55 6.26
N TYR A 257 -17.63 -25.72 6.70
CA TYR A 257 -18.68 -26.16 7.61
C TYR A 257 -19.56 -27.24 6.95
N GLY A 258 -20.01 -27.04 5.71
CA GLY A 258 -20.82 -28.02 4.98
C GLY A 258 -20.10 -29.37 4.75
N GLU A 259 -18.83 -29.33 4.35
CA GLU A 259 -18.06 -30.53 4.00
C GLU A 259 -17.53 -31.29 5.24
N TYR A 260 -17.18 -30.57 6.32
CA TYR A 260 -16.47 -31.15 7.47
C TYR A 260 -17.17 -30.99 8.82
N SER A 261 -18.35 -30.34 8.86
CA SER A 261 -19.00 -29.93 10.13
C SER A 261 -18.04 -29.16 11.04
N ALA A 262 -17.16 -28.36 10.44
CA ALA A 262 -16.09 -27.64 11.11
C ALA A 262 -16.64 -26.46 11.93
N LYS A 263 -16.92 -26.67 13.22
CA LYS A 263 -17.36 -25.58 14.13
C LYS A 263 -16.23 -24.65 14.55
N ARG A 264 -14.97 -25.10 14.41
CA ARG A 264 -13.80 -24.29 14.75
C ARG A 264 -12.72 -24.47 13.71
N MET A 265 -12.22 -23.36 13.21
CA MET A 265 -11.15 -23.30 12.21
C MET A 265 -10.06 -22.34 12.69
N SER A 266 -8.86 -22.50 12.16
CA SER A 266 -7.76 -21.57 12.43
C SER A 266 -7.04 -21.25 11.14
N LEU A 267 -6.92 -19.96 10.85
CA LEU A 267 -6.20 -19.44 9.70
C LEU A 267 -4.73 -19.21 10.07
N CYS A 268 -3.82 -19.79 9.28
CA CYS A 268 -2.41 -19.49 9.30
C CYS A 268 -2.02 -18.84 7.97
N ILE A 269 -1.35 -17.69 8.02
CA ILE A 269 -0.95 -16.92 6.84
C ILE A 269 0.54 -17.12 6.61
N ASN A 270 0.92 -17.63 5.44
CA ASN A 270 2.31 -17.71 5.01
C ASN A 270 2.61 -16.62 3.96
N GLU A 271 3.24 -15.55 4.42
CA GLU A 271 3.54 -14.39 3.56
C GLU A 271 4.55 -14.72 2.47
N LYS A 272 5.56 -15.54 2.78
CA LYS A 272 6.62 -15.89 1.83
C LYS A 272 6.08 -16.69 0.66
N ARG A 273 5.13 -17.58 0.95
CA ARG A 273 4.49 -18.42 -0.06
C ARG A 273 3.29 -17.74 -0.70
N GLY A 274 2.75 -16.70 -0.07
CA GLY A 274 1.46 -16.15 -0.42
C GLY A 274 0.42 -17.27 -0.42
N ASP A 275 0.27 -17.98 0.71
CA ASP A 275 -0.82 -18.94 0.95
C ASP A 275 -1.41 -18.93 2.36
N TYR A 276 -2.66 -19.38 2.46
CA TYR A 276 -3.33 -19.66 3.73
C TYR A 276 -3.26 -21.16 4.01
N SER A 277 -2.95 -21.51 5.25
CA SER A 277 -3.17 -22.87 5.76
C SER A 277 -4.30 -22.82 6.76
N ILE A 278 -5.33 -23.63 6.53
CA ILE A 278 -6.50 -23.72 7.40
C ILE A 278 -6.41 -25.02 8.17
N GLU A 279 -6.35 -24.89 9.49
CA GLU A 279 -6.49 -26.01 10.41
C GLU A 279 -7.97 -26.19 10.75
N ILE A 280 -8.52 -27.34 10.40
CA ILE A 280 -9.90 -27.71 10.72
C ILE A 280 -9.91 -28.48 12.04
N HIS A 281 -10.58 -27.92 13.04
CA HIS A 281 -10.77 -28.57 14.34
C HIS A 281 -12.07 -29.38 14.28
N ARG A 282 -11.97 -30.67 13.95
CA ARG A 282 -13.12 -31.59 14.02
C ARG A 282 -13.60 -31.73 15.46
N GLN A 283 -14.92 -31.85 15.65
CA GLN A 283 -15.50 -32.06 16.98
C GLN A 283 -14.87 -33.29 17.64
N ARG A 284 -14.63 -33.21 18.96
CA ARG A 284 -14.17 -34.34 19.76
C ARG A 284 -15.16 -35.50 19.63
N SER A 285 -14.67 -36.66 19.19
CA SER A 285 -15.32 -37.92 19.56
C SER A 285 -15.42 -37.97 21.09
N LEU A 286 -16.59 -38.32 21.62
CA LEU A 286 -16.82 -38.48 23.07
C LEU A 286 -15.90 -39.55 23.69
N ASN A 287 -15.26 -40.40 22.86
CA ASN A 287 -14.28 -41.38 23.30
C ASN A 287 -12.88 -40.75 23.41
N LYS A 288 -12.46 -40.50 24.66
CA LYS A 288 -11.21 -39.81 25.07
C LYS A 288 -9.89 -40.46 24.63
N THR A 289 -9.91 -41.60 23.91
CA THR A 289 -8.71 -42.40 23.62
C THR A 289 -8.14 -42.23 22.21
N HIS A 290 -8.80 -41.52 21.30
CA HIS A 290 -8.30 -41.35 19.93
C HIS A 290 -7.80 -39.93 19.66
N ARG A 291 -6.51 -39.80 19.30
CA ARG A 291 -5.95 -38.57 18.73
C ARG A 291 -6.69 -38.28 17.41
N ILE A 292 -7.45 -37.20 17.39
CA ILE A 292 -8.19 -36.77 16.21
C ILE A 292 -7.16 -36.30 15.17
N PRO A 293 -7.16 -36.84 13.94
CA PRO A 293 -6.27 -36.36 12.90
C PRO A 293 -6.59 -34.89 12.58
N ARG A 294 -5.59 -34.01 12.74
CA ARG A 294 -5.67 -32.64 12.25
C ARG A 294 -5.65 -32.68 10.73
N LYS A 295 -6.72 -32.21 10.08
CA LYS A 295 -6.72 -32.02 8.63
C LYS A 295 -6.30 -30.58 8.35
N TYR A 296 -5.14 -30.44 7.71
CA TYR A 296 -4.67 -29.18 7.18
C TYR A 296 -5.15 -29.07 5.73
N ILE A 297 -5.88 -28.01 5.42
CA ILE A 297 -6.16 -27.64 4.04
C ILE A 297 -5.27 -26.46 3.72
N THR A 298 -4.35 -26.64 2.79
CA THR A 298 -3.60 -25.52 2.21
C THR A 298 -4.43 -24.96 1.07
N CYS A 299 -4.94 -23.75 1.27
CA CYS A 299 -5.56 -22.97 0.21
C CYS A 299 -4.52 -21.97 -0.28
N SER A 300 -4.19 -21.96 -1.56
CA SER A 300 -3.35 -20.87 -2.08
C SER A 300 -4.09 -19.54 -1.86
N LEU A 301 -3.44 -18.54 -1.27
CA LEU A 301 -3.97 -17.17 -1.15
C LEU A 301 -4.21 -16.60 -2.57
N TYR A 302 -3.46 -17.13 -3.53
CA TYR A 302 -3.36 -16.75 -4.93
C TYR A 302 -3.15 -18.05 -5.73
N GLU A 303 -4.08 -18.44 -6.60
CA GLU A 303 -3.78 -19.49 -7.59
C GLU A 303 -2.49 -19.08 -8.31
N ARG A 304 -1.49 -19.97 -8.30
CA ARG A 304 -0.26 -19.75 -9.07
C ARG A 304 -0.68 -19.74 -10.53
N PHE A 305 -0.67 -18.58 -11.17
CA PHE A 305 -0.52 -18.54 -12.61
C PHE A 305 0.82 -19.23 -12.92
N LYS A 306 0.74 -20.35 -13.64
CA LYS A 306 1.86 -20.88 -14.40
C LYS A 306 2.12 -19.95 -15.58
#